data_AF-A0A7W1T9X5-F1
#
_entry.id   AF-A0A7W1T9X5-F1
#
_cell.length_a   1.000
_cell.length_b   1.000
_cell.length_c   1.000
_cell.angle_alpha   90.00
_cell.angle_beta   90.00
_cell.angle_gamma   90.00
#
_symmetry.space_group_name_H-M   'P 1'
#
loop_
_entity.id
_entity.type
_entity.pdbx_description
1 polymer ?
#
loop_
_entity_poly.entity_id
_entity_poly.type
_entity_poly.pdbx_seq_one_letter_code
_entity_poly.pdbx_strand_id
1 'polypeptide(L)'
;LLAFGVISVIMLFPMGIKAQQLARFQLYAAAKAEELVECFSSTHNANPAIDSEAPNAWDVPVSYRSQEWDLESRVASHRFGVLPLPLDLARRLDSDGDEIQKVLAEGGYLYYSQPMATSNLEEQALAAAPPNEAQRLVFAITGYAQSNAMHSLAQKDWPYENPYPSPPLHGPHKNEWSKGSAVMAQFTADGSFDIICPEASTPGGDPDIKPVFDAYLAYTQAPGVTDETHAIAYLQAAMAYAALKLGGDFNALINPASPLTVSMSTPASVFVNYIPGPGSDTSLLWKQVQSLRFVSHAATCLTRWKTSAELGGGGGGGLAIPALGSFPGLTLTQDLIAYYHERSLRMIMLYAASCPYDWACPRPLQRSIMMDYPLMEWDLFSPPASGKIFSGGPGMGSVDAAQWKPIAAQPVQNPGCSYQYPASSPPAGAASGSPFWGQLDHFTLTRAFEADERCRQIVFWAVDWQSYEDCESAPSAPVDASKYPFRAPVGNEDANARMNNVDFRDEQLYCYRNPEKVLLFSDASAQANVGADVSSKMLLNNGSWLDKGSSLQARQVFSGQFGADRNFNKRFDRGPVPRSVRMRAMPVGRFNFYDPRLPCVVR
;
A
#
# COMPACT_ATOMS: atom_id res chain seq x y z
N LEU A 1 -68.79 -20.81 11.03
CA LEU A 1 -67.52 -21.49 11.36
C LEU A 1 -66.54 -21.51 10.19
N LEU A 2 -66.89 -22.08 9.03
CA LEU A 2 -65.99 -22.12 7.84
C LEU A 2 -65.49 -20.73 7.40
N ALA A 3 -66.37 -19.74 7.29
CA ALA A 3 -66.00 -18.37 6.92
C ALA A 3 -65.04 -17.71 7.95
N PHE A 4 -65.26 -17.95 9.25
CA PHE A 4 -64.33 -17.50 10.30
C PHE A 4 -62.97 -18.18 10.18
N GLY A 5 -62.93 -19.47 9.86
CA GLY A 5 -61.68 -20.20 9.58
C GLY A 5 -60.92 -19.61 8.40
N VAL A 6 -61.61 -19.37 7.26
CA VAL A 6 -60.99 -18.80 6.05
C VAL A 6 -60.48 -17.37 6.31
N ILE A 7 -61.27 -16.50 6.96
CA ILE A 7 -60.85 -15.14 7.29
C ILE A 7 -59.66 -15.15 8.25
N SER A 8 -59.66 -16.04 9.26
CA SER A 8 -58.54 -16.15 10.20
C SER A 8 -57.25 -16.56 9.48
N VAL A 9 -57.32 -17.53 8.55
CA VAL A 9 -56.16 -17.93 7.75
C VAL A 9 -55.72 -16.79 6.82
N ILE A 10 -56.65 -16.09 6.15
CA ILE A 10 -56.36 -14.91 5.32
C ILE A 10 -55.65 -13.81 6.12
N MET A 11 -56.06 -13.59 7.37
CA MET A 11 -55.43 -12.61 8.27
C MET A 11 -54.01 -13.00 8.71
N LEU A 12 -53.64 -14.29 8.66
CA LEU A 12 -52.27 -14.75 8.96
C LEU A 12 -51.29 -14.56 7.79
N PHE A 13 -51.76 -14.49 6.54
CA PHE A 13 -50.88 -14.36 5.37
C PHE A 13 -49.96 -13.13 5.41
N PRO A 14 -50.42 -11.91 5.75
CA PRO A 14 -49.54 -10.74 5.82
C PRO A 14 -48.42 -10.91 6.84
N MET A 15 -48.69 -11.58 7.97
CA MET A 15 -47.65 -11.88 8.97
C MET A 15 -46.65 -12.92 8.45
N GLY A 16 -47.14 -13.97 7.78
CA GLY A 16 -46.29 -14.97 7.13
C GLY A 16 -45.37 -14.36 6.07
N ILE A 17 -45.90 -13.48 5.21
CA ILE A 17 -45.12 -12.77 4.18
C ILE A 17 -44.07 -11.88 4.83
N LYS A 18 -44.42 -11.11 5.87
CA LYS A 18 -43.45 -10.27 6.60
C LYS A 18 -42.34 -11.09 7.25
N ALA A 19 -42.69 -12.23 7.87
CA ALA A 19 -41.72 -13.14 8.46
C ALA A 19 -40.77 -13.73 7.41
N GLN A 20 -41.31 -14.15 6.25
CA GLN A 20 -40.50 -14.65 5.13
C GLN A 20 -39.60 -13.56 4.54
N GLN A 21 -40.09 -12.33 4.40
CA GLN A 21 -39.31 -11.19 3.94
C GLN A 21 -38.17 -10.87 4.91
N LEU A 22 -38.46 -10.85 6.22
CA LEU A 22 -37.45 -10.65 7.26
C LEU A 22 -36.37 -11.74 7.24
N ALA A 23 -36.77 -13.01 7.17
CA ALA A 23 -35.85 -14.14 7.07
C ALA A 23 -34.95 -14.05 5.83
N ARG A 24 -35.49 -13.58 4.70
CA ARG A 24 -34.71 -13.35 3.48
C ARG A 24 -33.72 -12.21 3.63
N PHE A 25 -34.10 -11.09 4.24
CA PHE A 25 -33.16 -10.00 4.52
C PHE A 25 -32.10 -10.38 5.56
N GLN A 26 -32.42 -11.24 6.52
CA GLN A 26 -31.45 -11.84 7.44
C GLN A 26 -30.38 -12.65 6.69
N LEU A 27 -30.80 -13.45 5.70
CA LEU A 27 -29.86 -14.20 4.85
C LEU A 27 -29.00 -13.27 4.00
N TYR A 28 -29.58 -12.22 3.40
CA TYR A 28 -28.81 -11.22 2.67
C TYR A 28 -27.82 -10.46 3.56
N ALA A 29 -28.21 -10.11 4.78
CA ALA A 29 -27.33 -9.47 5.74
C ALA A 29 -26.17 -10.37 6.14
N ALA A 30 -26.41 -11.67 6.38
CA ALA A 30 -25.36 -12.63 6.69
C ALA A 30 -24.40 -12.81 5.52
N ALA A 31 -24.91 -13.02 4.30
CA ALA A 31 -24.09 -13.15 3.10
C ALA A 31 -23.27 -11.89 2.83
N LYS A 32 -23.85 -10.69 3.02
CA LYS A 32 -23.12 -9.43 2.85
C LYS A 32 -22.07 -9.22 3.93
N ALA A 33 -22.34 -9.61 5.18
CA ALA A 33 -21.34 -9.56 6.25
C ALA A 33 -20.14 -10.46 5.96
N GLU A 34 -20.39 -11.67 5.43
CA GLU A 34 -19.33 -12.60 5.00
C GLU A 34 -18.52 -12.00 3.85
N GLU A 35 -19.18 -11.48 2.81
CA GLU A 35 -18.53 -10.78 1.68
C GLU A 35 -17.66 -9.62 2.16
N LEU A 36 -18.15 -8.80 3.10
CA LEU A 36 -17.40 -7.68 3.67
C LEU A 36 -16.11 -8.15 4.35
N VAL A 37 -16.18 -9.21 5.16
CA VAL A 37 -15.03 -9.76 5.89
C VAL A 37 -14.04 -10.42 4.94
N GLU A 38 -14.53 -11.14 3.92
CA GLU A 38 -13.70 -11.78 2.91
C GLU A 38 -12.98 -10.74 2.03
N CYS A 39 -13.71 -9.73 1.53
CA CYS A 39 -13.13 -8.60 0.81
C CYS A 39 -12.08 -7.91 1.69
N PHE A 40 -12.41 -7.56 2.92
CA PHE A 40 -11.48 -6.91 3.82
C PHE A 40 -10.19 -7.73 4.05
N SER A 41 -10.29 -9.06 4.12
CA SER A 41 -9.15 -9.95 4.32
C SER A 41 -8.28 -10.16 3.07
N SER A 42 -8.90 -10.14 1.89
CA SER A 42 -8.25 -10.49 0.60
C SER A 42 -7.76 -9.28 -0.20
N THR A 43 -8.23 -8.08 0.11
CA THR A 43 -8.03 -6.90 -0.76
C THR A 43 -6.75 -6.16 -0.42
N HIS A 44 -5.74 -6.23 -1.29
CA HIS A 44 -4.63 -5.26 -1.24
C HIS A 44 -5.16 -3.93 -1.82
N ASN A 45 -5.27 -2.88 -0.99
CA ASN A 45 -5.92 -1.62 -1.40
C ASN A 45 -4.99 -0.59 -2.03
N ALA A 46 -3.69 -0.86 -2.02
CA ALA A 46 -2.70 -0.13 -2.78
C ALA A 46 -1.48 -1.03 -2.90
N ASN A 47 -0.82 -1.00 -4.05
CA ASN A 47 0.58 -1.37 -4.10
C ASN A 47 1.32 -0.15 -3.51
N PRO A 48 1.96 -0.26 -2.33
CA PRO A 48 2.66 0.86 -1.71
C PRO A 48 3.62 1.52 -2.69
N ALA A 49 4.32 0.69 -3.48
CA ALA A 49 5.26 1.11 -4.53
C ALA A 49 4.65 1.91 -5.70
N ILE A 50 3.33 2.13 -5.71
CA ILE A 50 2.68 3.03 -6.67
C ILE A 50 2.88 4.49 -6.26
N ASP A 51 3.01 4.81 -4.98
CA ASP A 51 3.05 6.21 -4.53
C ASP A 51 4.47 6.81 -4.53
N SER A 52 4.54 8.14 -4.53
CA SER A 52 5.80 8.86 -4.35
C SER A 52 6.04 9.07 -2.86
N GLU A 53 7.20 8.65 -2.38
CA GLU A 53 7.66 8.92 -1.03
C GLU A 53 7.77 10.44 -0.73
N ALA A 54 7.53 10.84 0.52
CA ALA A 54 7.50 12.25 0.91
C ALA A 54 7.85 12.51 2.38
N PRO A 55 8.13 13.77 2.77
CA PRO A 55 8.59 14.10 4.13
C PRO A 55 7.64 13.76 5.25
N ASN A 56 6.36 13.99 5.02
CA ASN A 56 5.34 13.86 6.04
C ASN A 56 4.37 12.77 5.61
N ALA A 57 3.75 12.06 6.56
CA ALA A 57 2.79 11.02 6.18
C ALA A 57 1.63 11.62 5.38
N TRP A 58 1.16 12.80 5.78
CA TRP A 58 0.07 13.48 5.09
C TRP A 58 0.42 13.93 3.66
N ASP A 59 1.69 13.86 3.26
CA ASP A 59 2.10 14.17 1.91
C ASP A 59 1.97 12.97 0.96
N VAL A 60 1.97 11.73 1.46
CA VAL A 60 1.84 10.53 0.63
C VAL A 60 0.41 9.98 0.73
N PRO A 61 -0.35 9.95 -0.39
CA PRO A 61 -1.70 9.40 -0.41
C PRO A 61 -1.87 8.05 0.28
N VAL A 62 -0.93 7.14 0.02
CA VAL A 62 -0.86 5.81 0.63
C VAL A 62 -0.95 5.85 2.17
N SER A 63 -0.45 6.90 2.82
CA SER A 63 -0.39 7.00 4.28
C SER A 63 -1.72 7.15 4.98
N TYR A 64 -2.65 7.80 4.32
CA TYR A 64 -3.90 8.17 4.96
C TYR A 64 -5.09 7.37 4.43
N ARG A 65 -4.96 6.54 3.37
CA ARG A 65 -6.05 5.64 2.93
C ARG A 65 -5.68 4.17 2.82
N SER A 66 -4.52 3.83 2.26
CA SER A 66 -4.18 2.41 2.05
C SER A 66 -3.95 1.65 3.37
N GLN A 67 -3.73 2.40 4.45
CA GLN A 67 -3.53 1.92 5.80
C GLN A 67 -4.71 2.22 6.73
N GLU A 68 -5.83 2.74 6.19
CA GLU A 68 -7.08 2.76 6.95
C GLU A 68 -7.59 1.32 7.05
N TRP A 69 -7.25 0.67 8.17
CA TRP A 69 -7.69 -0.68 8.49
C TRP A 69 -9.14 -0.74 8.98
N ASP A 70 -9.85 0.39 8.97
CA ASP A 70 -11.28 0.38 9.19
C ASP A 70 -11.97 -0.36 8.05
N LEU A 71 -12.77 -1.36 8.42
CA LEU A 71 -13.52 -2.19 7.49
C LEU A 71 -14.20 -1.35 6.41
N GLU A 72 -14.96 -0.33 6.82
CA GLU A 72 -15.70 0.55 5.93
C GLU A 72 -14.80 1.35 5.00
N SER A 73 -13.66 1.83 5.48
CA SER A 73 -12.78 2.66 4.66
C SER A 73 -12.08 1.86 3.58
N ARG A 74 -11.76 0.59 3.89
CA ARG A 74 -11.13 -0.34 2.97
C ARG A 74 -12.11 -0.86 1.93
N VAL A 75 -13.32 -1.23 2.34
CA VAL A 75 -14.34 -1.81 1.44
C VAL A 75 -15.17 -0.76 0.72
N ALA A 76 -15.24 0.49 1.21
CA ALA A 76 -15.97 1.58 0.54
C ALA A 76 -15.20 2.12 -0.68
N SER A 77 -15.17 1.30 -1.72
CA SER A 77 -14.71 1.62 -3.05
C SER A 77 -15.67 1.00 -4.06
N HIS A 78 -15.65 1.51 -5.29
CA HIS A 78 -16.44 0.92 -6.39
C HIS A 78 -16.02 -0.51 -6.76
N ARG A 79 -14.91 -1.01 -6.19
CA ARG A 79 -14.38 -2.36 -6.45
C ARG A 79 -14.89 -3.39 -5.46
N PHE A 80 -15.22 -3.02 -4.22
CA PHE A 80 -15.62 -4.01 -3.19
C PHE A 80 -17.11 -3.95 -2.87
N GLY A 81 -17.89 -3.32 -3.74
CA GLY A 81 -19.34 -3.47 -3.75
C GLY A 81 -20.05 -2.79 -2.59
N VAL A 82 -19.42 -1.77 -1.98
CA VAL A 82 -19.97 -1.03 -0.84
C VAL A 82 -19.83 0.46 -1.09
N LEU A 83 -20.95 1.16 -1.02
CA LEU A 83 -21.02 2.58 -1.31
C LEU A 83 -21.65 3.32 -0.14
N PRO A 84 -21.12 4.47 0.28
CA PRO A 84 -21.73 5.27 1.33
C PRO A 84 -23.04 5.88 0.80
N LEU A 85 -24.12 5.70 1.55
CA LEU A 85 -25.42 6.28 1.26
C LEU A 85 -25.32 7.81 1.40
N PRO A 86 -25.87 8.60 0.44
CA PRO A 86 -25.99 10.03 0.55
C PRO A 86 -26.48 10.49 1.93
N LEU A 87 -25.75 11.42 2.55
CA LEU A 87 -26.03 11.86 3.92
C LEU A 87 -27.44 12.42 4.07
N ASP A 88 -27.93 13.11 3.03
CA ASP A 88 -29.29 13.64 3.00
C ASP A 88 -30.35 12.54 2.99
N LEU A 89 -30.10 11.41 2.32
CA LEU A 89 -31.00 10.25 2.34
C LEU A 89 -30.91 9.52 3.69
N ALA A 90 -29.69 9.31 4.20
CA ALA A 90 -29.45 8.63 5.48
C ALA A 90 -30.17 9.32 6.66
N ARG A 91 -30.15 10.66 6.72
CA ARG A 91 -30.83 11.45 7.75
C ARG A 91 -32.36 11.33 7.74
N ARG A 92 -32.94 10.82 6.65
CA ARG A 92 -34.39 10.61 6.51
C ARG A 92 -34.81 9.17 6.87
N LEU A 93 -33.86 8.31 7.23
CA LEU A 93 -34.15 6.95 7.67
C LEU A 93 -34.35 6.92 9.19
N ASP A 94 -35.48 6.37 9.61
CA ASP A 94 -35.81 6.09 11.01
C ASP A 94 -35.45 4.66 11.36
N SER A 95 -35.00 4.43 12.58
CA SER A 95 -34.71 3.08 13.11
C SER A 95 -35.16 2.97 14.55
N ASP A 96 -35.30 1.74 15.04
CA ASP A 96 -35.68 1.50 16.42
C ASP A 96 -34.62 2.08 17.39
N GLY A 97 -35.06 2.85 18.38
CA GLY A 97 -34.16 3.49 19.34
C GLY A 97 -33.25 4.58 18.74
N ASP A 98 -33.57 5.06 17.54
CA ASP A 98 -32.84 6.12 16.82
C ASP A 98 -31.37 5.76 16.51
N GLU A 99 -31.10 4.47 16.34
CA GLU A 99 -29.74 3.93 16.17
C GLU A 99 -29.03 4.50 14.93
N ILE A 100 -29.71 4.60 13.79
CA ILE A 100 -29.18 5.24 12.58
C ILE A 100 -28.76 6.68 12.87
N GLN A 101 -29.60 7.47 13.54
CA GLN A 101 -29.27 8.87 13.82
C GLN A 101 -28.12 9.00 14.81
N LYS A 102 -27.98 8.07 15.76
CA LYS A 102 -26.82 8.00 16.66
C LYS A 102 -25.53 7.75 15.87
N VAL A 103 -25.53 6.76 14.95
CA VAL A 103 -24.37 6.51 14.07
C VAL A 103 -23.99 7.76 13.28
N LEU A 104 -24.98 8.44 12.68
CA LEU A 104 -24.72 9.67 11.91
C LEU A 104 -24.25 10.83 12.80
N ALA A 105 -24.76 10.94 14.02
CA ALA A 105 -24.36 11.97 14.99
C ALA A 105 -22.92 11.75 15.51
N GLU A 106 -22.47 10.49 15.57
CA GLU A 106 -21.10 10.10 15.90
C GLU A 106 -20.13 10.25 14.71
N GLY A 107 -20.63 10.68 13.55
CA GLY A 107 -19.83 10.89 12.33
C GLY A 107 -19.68 9.65 11.46
N GLY A 108 -20.37 8.55 11.79
CA GLY A 108 -20.44 7.36 10.96
C GLY A 108 -21.29 7.55 9.71
N TYR A 109 -21.19 6.59 8.78
CA TYR A 109 -21.97 6.57 7.54
C TYR A 109 -22.89 5.34 7.49
N LEU A 110 -23.97 5.47 6.74
CA LEU A 110 -24.67 4.29 6.23
C LEU A 110 -24.07 3.89 4.89
N TYR A 111 -24.07 2.60 4.63
CA TYR A 111 -23.56 2.01 3.41
C TYR A 111 -24.66 1.16 2.75
N TYR A 112 -24.61 1.05 1.43
CA TYR A 112 -25.46 0.16 0.65
C TYR A 112 -24.60 -0.70 -0.28
N SER A 113 -25.13 -1.86 -0.68
CA SER A 113 -24.45 -2.71 -1.65
C SER A 113 -24.51 -2.07 -3.04
N GLN A 114 -23.37 -2.00 -3.70
CA GLN A 114 -23.29 -1.56 -5.09
C GLN A 114 -24.20 -2.44 -5.97
N PRO A 115 -24.91 -1.86 -6.97
CA PRO A 115 -25.68 -2.63 -7.96
C PRO A 115 -24.83 -3.67 -8.69
N MET A 116 -23.57 -3.34 -8.93
CA MET A 116 -22.56 -4.21 -9.52
C MET A 116 -21.89 -5.04 -8.41
N ALA A 117 -22.54 -6.11 -7.95
CA ALA A 117 -21.83 -7.11 -7.15
C ALA A 117 -20.65 -7.63 -8.00
N THR A 118 -19.44 -7.63 -7.45
CA THR A 118 -18.23 -8.11 -8.12
C THR A 118 -18.35 -9.60 -8.39
N SER A 119 -18.95 -9.96 -9.53
CA SER A 119 -19.20 -11.36 -9.86
C SER A 119 -17.97 -12.06 -10.42
N ASN A 120 -16.82 -11.38 -10.59
CA ASN A 120 -15.59 -11.93 -11.19
C ASN A 120 -14.32 -11.09 -10.86
N LEU A 121 -13.16 -11.65 -11.20
CA LEU A 121 -11.82 -11.03 -11.09
C LEU A 121 -11.57 -9.83 -12.03
N GLU A 122 -12.52 -9.51 -12.93
CA GLU A 122 -12.35 -8.48 -13.96
C GLU A 122 -13.35 -7.33 -13.79
N GLU A 123 -12.82 -6.15 -13.49
CA GLU A 123 -13.53 -4.95 -13.02
C GLU A 123 -14.25 -4.18 -14.15
N GLN A 124 -13.87 -4.39 -15.42
CA GLN A 124 -14.20 -3.49 -16.52
C GLN A 124 -15.39 -3.94 -17.40
N ALA A 125 -15.98 -5.13 -17.20
CA ALA A 125 -16.90 -5.72 -18.17
C ALA A 125 -18.21 -6.26 -17.59
N LEU A 126 -18.77 -5.62 -16.56
CA LEU A 126 -20.02 -6.09 -15.95
C LEU A 126 -21.27 -5.56 -16.67
N ALA A 127 -22.23 -6.45 -16.89
CA ALA A 127 -23.50 -6.13 -17.52
C ALA A 127 -24.41 -5.37 -16.55
N ALA A 128 -25.19 -4.42 -17.07
CA ALA A 128 -26.27 -3.80 -16.32
C ALA A 128 -27.22 -4.90 -15.81
N ALA A 129 -27.48 -4.89 -14.50
CA ALA A 129 -28.36 -5.83 -13.83
C ALA A 129 -29.59 -5.07 -13.31
N PRO A 130 -30.80 -5.68 -13.34
CA PRO A 130 -31.96 -5.06 -12.73
C PRO A 130 -31.75 -4.89 -11.22
N PRO A 131 -32.39 -3.87 -10.59
CA PRO A 131 -32.29 -3.66 -9.17
C PRO A 131 -32.66 -4.92 -8.40
N ASN A 132 -31.80 -5.34 -7.49
CA ASN A 132 -32.03 -6.53 -6.67
C ASN A 132 -32.48 -6.11 -5.26
N GLU A 133 -33.17 -7.01 -4.56
CA GLU A 133 -33.63 -6.73 -3.20
C GLU A 133 -32.47 -6.49 -2.21
N ALA A 134 -31.24 -6.93 -2.52
CA ALA A 134 -30.09 -6.66 -1.68
C ALA A 134 -29.70 -5.17 -1.68
N GLN A 135 -30.09 -4.37 -2.68
CA GLN A 135 -29.90 -2.91 -2.65
C GLN A 135 -30.78 -2.20 -1.63
N ARG A 136 -31.84 -2.85 -1.14
CA ARG A 136 -32.66 -2.36 -0.02
C ARG A 136 -32.02 -2.61 1.34
N LEU A 137 -30.90 -3.32 1.37
CA LEU A 137 -30.12 -3.51 2.57
C LEU A 137 -29.19 -2.30 2.74
N VAL A 138 -29.31 -1.64 3.87
CA VAL A 138 -28.37 -0.60 4.32
C VAL A 138 -27.71 -1.07 5.60
N PHE A 139 -26.48 -0.65 5.84
CA PHE A 139 -25.76 -1.04 7.05
C PHE A 139 -24.85 0.07 7.55
N ALA A 140 -24.44 -0.06 8.80
CA ALA A 140 -23.45 0.79 9.45
C ALA A 140 -22.43 -0.09 10.17
N ILE A 141 -21.25 0.46 10.40
CA ILE A 141 -20.32 -0.08 11.37
C ILE A 141 -20.38 0.79 12.62
N THR A 142 -20.64 0.14 13.74
CA THR A 142 -20.75 0.77 15.06
C THR A 142 -19.56 0.37 15.94
N GLY A 143 -19.21 1.26 16.87
CA GLY A 143 -17.99 1.16 17.67
C GLY A 143 -16.85 1.99 17.07
N TYR A 144 -15.88 2.31 17.92
CA TYR A 144 -14.74 3.14 17.53
C TYR A 144 -13.82 2.39 16.55
N ALA A 145 -13.35 3.13 15.54
CA ALA A 145 -12.26 2.73 14.66
C ALA A 145 -11.07 2.25 15.51
N GLN A 146 -10.64 1.02 15.29
CA GLN A 146 -9.51 0.46 16.02
C GLN A 146 -8.26 0.81 15.23
N SER A 147 -7.54 1.86 15.66
CA SER A 147 -6.28 2.25 15.02
C SER A 147 -5.30 1.07 15.08
N ASN A 148 -5.00 0.52 13.92
CA ASN A 148 -4.19 -0.70 13.79
C ASN A 148 -2.75 -0.37 13.46
N ALA A 149 -1.89 -1.37 13.63
CA ALA A 149 -0.50 -1.23 13.24
C ALA A 149 -0.38 -1.00 11.73
N MET A 150 0.39 0.00 11.34
CA MET A 150 0.87 0.14 9.98
C MET A 150 1.98 -0.88 9.74
N HIS A 151 1.93 -1.55 8.59
CA HIS A 151 2.97 -2.48 8.18
C HIS A 151 4.12 -1.75 7.47
N SER A 152 3.85 -0.68 6.72
CA SER A 152 4.86 0.19 6.12
C SER A 152 4.72 1.62 6.63
N LEU A 153 5.80 2.41 6.63
CA LEU A 153 5.61 3.86 6.65
C LEU A 153 5.12 4.23 5.27
N ALA A 154 4.36 5.28 5.19
CA ALA A 154 3.84 5.70 3.91
C ALA A 154 4.55 6.96 3.39
N GLN A 155 5.30 7.64 4.25
CA GLN A 155 6.38 8.56 3.86
C GLN A 155 7.50 7.89 3.07
N LYS A 156 7.61 6.57 3.16
CA LYS A 156 8.72 5.80 2.62
C LYS A 156 8.26 4.38 2.30
N ASP A 157 8.40 3.94 1.06
CA ASP A 157 8.01 2.60 0.58
C ASP A 157 8.98 1.52 1.06
N TRP A 158 9.15 1.46 2.38
CA TRP A 158 10.06 0.57 3.05
C TRP A 158 9.31 -0.62 3.67
N PRO A 159 9.86 -1.85 3.60
CA PRO A 159 11.08 -2.29 2.91
C PRO A 159 11.06 -2.22 1.39
N TYR A 160 12.17 -1.72 0.82
CA TYR A 160 12.47 -1.99 -0.58
C TYR A 160 12.81 -3.47 -0.73
N GLU A 161 11.96 -4.19 -1.44
CA GLU A 161 12.25 -5.54 -1.87
C GLU A 161 13.07 -5.51 -3.18
N ASN A 162 14.11 -6.33 -3.27
CA ASN A 162 14.85 -6.55 -4.51
C ASN A 162 14.96 -8.05 -4.78
N PRO A 163 15.03 -8.49 -6.05
CA PRO A 163 15.37 -9.87 -6.35
C PRO A 163 16.80 -10.15 -5.86
N TYR A 164 17.03 -11.16 -5.03
CA TYR A 164 18.37 -11.58 -4.64
C TYR A 164 18.83 -12.80 -5.45
N PRO A 165 20.04 -12.76 -6.04
CA PRO A 165 20.93 -11.60 -6.15
C PRO A 165 20.38 -10.55 -7.15
N SER A 166 20.54 -9.26 -6.86
CA SER A 166 20.12 -8.14 -7.73
C SER A 166 21.33 -7.48 -8.38
N PRO A 167 21.13 -6.74 -9.49
CA PRO A 167 22.06 -5.71 -9.93
C PRO A 167 22.52 -4.79 -8.78
N PRO A 168 23.65 -4.08 -8.94
CA PRO A 168 24.09 -3.15 -7.93
C PRO A 168 23.00 -2.13 -7.69
N LEU A 169 22.52 -1.98 -6.45
CA LEU A 169 21.57 -0.95 -6.05
C LEU A 169 22.01 -0.43 -4.70
N HIS A 170 22.35 0.86 -4.59
CA HIS A 170 22.89 1.41 -3.37
C HIS A 170 22.10 2.61 -2.92
N GLY A 171 21.30 2.43 -1.87
CA GLY A 171 20.80 3.54 -1.08
C GLY A 171 21.90 4.01 -0.14
N PRO A 172 22.07 5.33 0.08
CA PRO A 172 23.00 5.82 1.09
C PRO A 172 22.54 5.34 2.47
N HIS A 173 23.42 4.68 3.20
CA HIS A 173 23.17 4.16 4.56
C HIS A 173 23.40 5.30 5.56
N LYS A 174 22.35 6.07 5.83
CA LYS A 174 22.39 7.30 6.63
C LYS A 174 21.55 7.16 7.89
N ASN A 175 22.09 7.60 9.03
CA ASN A 175 21.31 7.86 10.26
C ASN A 175 20.32 9.04 10.13
N GLU A 176 20.34 9.76 9.01
CA GLU A 176 19.51 10.94 8.75
C GLU A 176 18.78 10.79 7.41
N TRP A 177 17.55 11.29 7.34
CA TRP A 177 16.84 11.46 6.08
C TRP A 177 17.67 12.35 5.14
N SER A 178 17.87 11.92 3.89
CA SER A 178 18.67 12.70 2.95
C SER A 178 18.04 14.08 2.71
N LYS A 179 18.88 15.12 2.69
CA LYS A 179 18.48 16.42 2.14
C LYS A 179 18.19 16.22 0.66
N GLY A 180 17.06 16.75 0.20
CA GLY A 180 16.61 16.79 -1.19
C GLY A 180 17.47 17.54 -2.20
N SER A 181 18.75 17.19 -2.31
CA SER A 181 19.31 17.10 -3.65
C SER A 181 18.73 15.83 -4.23
N ALA A 182 17.82 15.99 -5.20
CA ALA A 182 17.16 14.89 -5.87
C ALA A 182 18.20 13.87 -6.31
N VAL A 183 18.26 12.76 -5.59
CA VAL A 183 18.89 11.54 -6.07
C VAL A 183 17.85 10.99 -7.06
N MET A 184 17.63 11.71 -8.17
CA MET A 184 16.71 11.28 -9.21
C MET A 184 17.30 10.02 -9.79
N ALA A 185 16.68 8.88 -9.51
CA ALA A 185 16.71 7.82 -10.48
C ALA A 185 15.86 8.36 -11.63
N GLN A 186 16.53 8.95 -12.62
CA GLN A 186 15.88 9.21 -13.88
C GLN A 186 15.53 7.85 -14.45
N PHE A 187 14.23 7.61 -14.67
CA PHE A 187 13.86 6.60 -15.64
C PHE A 187 14.34 7.14 -16.97
N THR A 188 15.45 6.60 -17.47
CA THR A 188 15.86 6.85 -18.84
C THR A 188 14.75 6.34 -19.77
N ALA A 189 14.64 6.91 -20.97
CA ALA A 189 13.57 6.61 -21.92
C ALA A 189 13.50 5.12 -22.35
N ASP A 190 14.48 4.30 -21.95
CA ASP A 190 14.56 2.86 -22.17
C ASP A 190 14.00 2.00 -21.01
N GLY A 191 13.47 2.62 -19.95
CA GLY A 191 12.90 1.93 -18.80
C GLY A 191 13.94 1.32 -17.84
N SER A 192 15.22 1.65 -18.00
CA SER A 192 16.24 1.26 -17.02
C SER A 192 16.27 2.22 -15.83
N PHE A 193 16.49 1.65 -14.64
CA PHE A 193 16.68 2.41 -13.40
C PHE A 193 18.09 3.01 -13.49
N ASP A 194 18.25 4.33 -13.65
CA ASP A 194 19.56 4.94 -13.46
C ASP A 194 19.95 4.74 -12.00
N ILE A 195 20.87 3.81 -11.79
CA ILE A 195 21.20 3.39 -10.45
C ILE A 195 22.14 4.41 -9.86
N ILE A 196 21.63 5.17 -8.90
CA ILE A 196 22.42 6.25 -8.35
C ILE A 196 23.54 5.67 -7.50
N CYS A 197 24.77 5.70 -8.03
CA CYS A 197 25.94 5.73 -7.19
C CYS A 197 25.97 7.12 -6.55
N PRO A 198 25.70 7.29 -5.24
CA PRO A 198 25.90 8.58 -4.62
C PRO A 198 27.34 9.01 -4.88
N GLU A 199 27.55 10.22 -5.40
CA GLU A 199 28.89 10.76 -5.60
C GLU A 199 29.68 10.69 -4.29
N ALA A 200 31.00 10.53 -4.35
CA ALA A 200 31.87 10.45 -3.17
C ALA A 200 31.73 11.64 -2.20
N SER A 201 31.18 12.76 -2.67
CA SER A 201 30.85 13.97 -1.91
C SER A 201 29.57 13.84 -1.07
N THR A 202 28.75 12.81 -1.29
CA THR A 202 27.48 12.61 -0.61
C THR A 202 27.73 12.00 0.77
N PRO A 203 27.33 12.65 1.88
CA PRO A 203 27.44 12.07 3.22
C PRO A 203 26.76 10.69 3.26
N GLY A 204 27.40 9.66 3.80
CA GLY A 204 26.87 8.29 3.82
C GLY A 204 26.90 7.54 2.47
N GLY A 205 27.51 8.14 1.44
CA GLY A 205 27.86 7.43 0.21
C GLY A 205 29.06 6.51 0.42
N ASP A 206 29.11 5.42 -0.33
CA ASP A 206 30.24 4.50 -0.34
C ASP A 206 31.10 4.73 -1.60
N PRO A 207 32.18 5.52 -1.55
CA PRO A 207 32.96 5.84 -2.76
C PRO A 207 33.54 4.59 -3.42
N ASP A 208 33.74 3.52 -2.65
CA ASP A 208 34.33 2.28 -3.13
C ASP A 208 33.34 1.45 -3.97
N ILE A 209 32.05 1.78 -3.94
CA ILE A 209 31.03 1.10 -4.75
C ILE A 209 30.99 1.61 -6.19
N LYS A 210 31.49 2.83 -6.44
CA LYS A 210 31.44 3.46 -7.76
C LYS A 210 32.05 2.58 -8.87
N PRO A 211 33.21 1.95 -8.69
CA PRO A 211 33.75 1.03 -9.70
C PRO A 211 32.82 -0.15 -10.03
N VAL A 212 32.03 -0.64 -9.06
CA VAL A 212 31.06 -1.72 -9.28
C VAL A 212 29.92 -1.24 -10.19
N PHE A 213 29.43 -0.02 -9.96
CA PHE A 213 28.41 0.62 -10.79
C PHE A 213 28.89 0.90 -12.20
N ASP A 214 30.06 1.52 -12.33
CA ASP A 214 30.64 1.86 -13.64
C ASP A 214 30.84 0.59 -14.48
N ALA A 215 31.32 -0.50 -13.87
CA ALA A 215 31.49 -1.77 -14.55
C ALA A 215 30.15 -2.45 -14.91
N TYR A 216 29.13 -2.34 -14.06
CA TYR A 216 27.79 -2.84 -14.36
C TYR A 216 27.13 -2.08 -15.52
N LEU A 217 27.19 -0.74 -15.52
CA LEU A 217 26.68 0.09 -16.61
C LEU A 217 27.39 -0.22 -17.94
N ALA A 218 28.72 -0.38 -17.90
CA ALA A 218 29.48 -0.80 -19.08
C ALA A 218 29.03 -2.18 -19.59
N TYR A 219 28.67 -3.09 -18.69
CA TYR A 219 28.11 -4.40 -19.07
C TYR A 219 26.70 -4.30 -19.67
N THR A 220 25.79 -3.50 -19.10
CA THR A 220 24.38 -3.50 -19.53
C THR A 220 24.00 -2.47 -20.59
N GLN A 221 24.65 -1.31 -20.60
CA GLN A 221 24.24 -0.15 -21.40
C GLN A 221 25.22 0.23 -22.51
N ALA A 222 26.42 -0.38 -22.60
CA ALA A 222 27.36 -0.08 -23.68
C ALA A 222 26.74 -0.42 -25.06
N PRO A 223 26.55 0.56 -25.97
CA PRO A 223 25.89 0.35 -27.25
C PRO A 223 26.60 -0.71 -28.10
N GLY A 224 25.97 -1.88 -28.26
CA GLY A 224 26.51 -2.97 -29.08
C GLY A 224 27.69 -3.76 -28.45
N VAL A 225 27.97 -3.61 -27.16
CA VAL A 225 29.16 -4.20 -26.50
C VAL A 225 28.84 -4.91 -25.18
N THR A 226 27.65 -5.47 -25.00
CA THR A 226 27.45 -6.45 -23.92
C THR A 226 28.27 -7.70 -24.27
N ASP A 227 29.43 -7.88 -23.66
CA ASP A 227 30.32 -9.01 -23.93
C ASP A 227 30.86 -9.65 -22.63
N GLU A 228 31.58 -10.77 -22.79
CA GLU A 228 32.19 -11.49 -21.67
C GLU A 228 33.22 -10.64 -20.91
N THR A 229 33.97 -9.78 -21.61
CA THR A 229 35.00 -8.92 -21.02
C THR A 229 34.40 -7.95 -20.01
N HIS A 230 33.29 -7.32 -20.35
CA HIS A 230 32.58 -6.43 -19.43
C HIS A 230 31.95 -7.18 -18.25
N ALA A 231 31.44 -8.40 -18.47
CA ALA A 231 30.95 -9.24 -17.38
C ALA A 231 32.08 -9.64 -16.39
N ILE A 232 33.28 -9.95 -16.91
CA ILE A 232 34.48 -10.21 -16.09
C ILE A 232 34.87 -8.95 -15.30
N ALA A 233 34.93 -7.79 -15.97
CA ALA A 233 35.26 -6.52 -15.33
C ALA A 233 34.27 -6.18 -14.19
N TYR A 234 32.98 -6.45 -14.40
CA TYR A 234 31.95 -6.29 -13.38
C TYR A 234 32.17 -7.21 -12.17
N LEU A 235 32.47 -8.50 -12.39
CA LEU A 235 32.81 -9.41 -11.30
C LEU A 235 34.09 -8.98 -10.56
N GLN A 236 35.12 -8.53 -11.28
CA GLN A 236 36.36 -8.04 -10.67
C GLN A 236 36.11 -6.82 -9.78
N ALA A 237 35.30 -5.86 -10.24
CA ALA A 237 34.94 -4.70 -9.45
C ALA A 237 34.15 -5.10 -8.19
N ALA A 238 33.17 -6.00 -8.32
CA ALA A 238 32.40 -6.52 -7.18
C ALA A 238 33.29 -7.26 -6.16
N MET A 239 34.27 -8.03 -6.63
CA MET A 239 35.25 -8.74 -5.79
C MET A 239 36.21 -7.79 -5.09
N ALA A 240 36.72 -6.76 -5.78
CA ALA A 240 37.58 -5.74 -5.18
C ALA A 240 36.83 -4.95 -4.10
N TYR A 241 35.56 -4.62 -4.35
CA TYR A 241 34.67 -4.02 -3.36
C TYR A 241 34.48 -4.94 -2.14
N ALA A 242 34.17 -6.22 -2.37
CA ALA A 242 34.02 -7.20 -1.30
C ALA A 242 35.32 -7.37 -0.49
N ALA A 243 36.49 -7.38 -1.13
CA ALA A 243 37.79 -7.46 -0.45
C ALA A 243 38.00 -6.27 0.49
N LEU A 244 37.63 -5.07 0.04
CA LEU A 244 37.74 -3.87 0.85
C LEU A 244 36.77 -3.85 2.02
N LYS A 245 35.52 -4.30 1.84
CA LYS A 245 34.47 -4.24 2.88
C LYS A 245 34.48 -5.41 3.86
N LEU A 246 34.92 -6.58 3.43
CA LEU A 246 35.00 -7.78 4.27
C LEU A 246 36.34 -7.88 5.00
N GLY A 247 37.39 -7.20 4.53
CA GLY A 247 38.70 -7.19 5.17
C GLY A 247 39.26 -8.60 5.38
N GLY A 248 39.61 -8.94 6.62
CA GLY A 248 40.16 -10.25 6.99
C GLY A 248 39.22 -11.44 6.70
N ASP A 249 37.92 -11.21 6.63
CA ASP A 249 36.91 -12.25 6.37
C ASP A 249 36.73 -12.53 4.87
N PHE A 250 37.32 -11.72 3.97
CA PHE A 250 37.15 -11.85 2.53
C PHE A 250 37.45 -13.27 2.03
N ASN A 251 38.62 -13.82 2.36
CA ASN A 251 39.03 -15.14 1.87
C ASN A 251 38.12 -16.25 2.40
N ALA A 252 37.68 -16.16 3.66
CA ALA A 252 36.79 -17.16 4.26
C ALA A 252 35.39 -17.13 3.63
N LEU A 253 34.91 -15.95 3.23
CA LEU A 253 33.58 -15.76 2.67
C LEU A 253 33.51 -15.99 1.16
N ILE A 254 34.58 -15.65 0.43
CA ILE A 254 34.59 -15.63 -1.04
C ILE A 254 35.30 -16.86 -1.64
N ASN A 255 36.25 -17.47 -0.93
CA ASN A 255 37.01 -18.61 -1.47
C ASN A 255 36.96 -19.80 -0.49
N PRO A 256 35.79 -20.46 -0.34
CA PRO A 256 35.66 -21.56 0.60
C PRO A 256 36.54 -22.74 0.17
N ALA A 257 37.23 -23.37 1.12
CA ALA A 257 38.05 -24.55 0.87
C ALA A 257 37.25 -25.73 0.26
N SER A 258 35.92 -25.74 0.42
CA SER A 258 35.01 -26.60 -0.33
C SER A 258 33.66 -25.92 -0.54
N PRO A 259 33.36 -25.40 -1.76
CA PRO A 259 32.10 -24.73 -2.07
C PRO A 259 30.86 -25.61 -1.87
N LEU A 260 31.00 -26.94 -2.05
CA LEU A 260 29.89 -27.91 -1.98
C LEU A 260 29.68 -28.58 -0.61
N THR A 261 30.69 -28.59 0.29
CA THR A 261 30.53 -29.13 1.67
C THR A 261 30.32 -28.08 2.73
N VAL A 262 30.01 -26.83 2.34
CA VAL A 262 29.32 -25.91 3.26
C VAL A 262 27.93 -26.48 3.48
N SER A 263 27.83 -27.51 4.32
CA SER A 263 26.58 -27.94 4.90
C SER A 263 25.86 -26.69 5.35
N MET A 264 24.58 -26.59 5.04
CA MET A 264 23.72 -25.54 5.58
C MET A 264 23.77 -25.48 7.13
N SER A 265 24.39 -26.45 7.79
CA SER A 265 24.73 -26.48 9.21
C SER A 265 26.06 -25.81 9.63
N THR A 266 26.81 -25.13 8.75
CA THR A 266 28.01 -24.41 9.19
C THR A 266 27.65 -23.32 10.21
N PRO A 267 28.45 -23.21 11.29
CA PRO A 267 27.92 -23.12 12.63
C PRO A 267 27.54 -21.69 12.97
N ALA A 268 26.68 -21.57 13.99
CA ALA A 268 26.46 -20.33 14.70
C ALA A 268 27.76 -19.54 14.96
N SER A 269 28.95 -20.15 15.05
CA SER A 269 30.24 -19.47 15.26
C SER A 269 30.66 -18.43 14.20
N VAL A 270 30.37 -18.61 12.90
CA VAL A 270 30.62 -17.54 11.89
C VAL A 270 29.58 -16.41 12.05
N PHE A 271 28.41 -16.74 12.60
CA PHE A 271 27.30 -15.84 12.85
C PHE A 271 27.28 -15.24 14.28
N VAL A 272 28.03 -15.79 15.24
CA VAL A 272 28.18 -15.30 16.62
C VAL A 272 29.13 -14.10 16.62
N ASN A 273 30.01 -14.00 15.62
CA ASN A 273 30.73 -12.76 15.28
C ASN A 273 29.88 -11.80 14.43
N TYR A 274 28.70 -12.23 13.96
CA TYR A 274 27.75 -11.43 13.18
C TYR A 274 26.70 -10.74 14.09
N ILE A 275 26.37 -11.35 15.24
CA ILE A 275 25.69 -10.65 16.34
C ILE A 275 26.75 -9.78 17.01
N PRO A 276 26.68 -8.46 16.88
CA PRO A 276 27.66 -7.60 17.47
C PRO A 276 27.62 -7.82 18.99
N GLY A 277 28.75 -8.20 19.57
CA GLY A 277 28.94 -8.04 21.01
C GLY A 277 28.74 -6.55 21.36
N PRO A 278 28.35 -6.21 22.60
CA PRO A 278 28.23 -4.82 23.01
C PRO A 278 29.55 -4.08 22.72
N GLY A 279 29.55 -3.18 21.71
CA GLY A 279 30.71 -2.39 21.28
C GLY A 279 31.21 -2.62 19.84
N SER A 280 30.77 -3.65 19.11
CA SER A 280 31.11 -3.79 17.69
C SER A 280 30.24 -2.90 16.79
N ASP A 281 30.86 -2.32 15.78
CA ASP A 281 30.24 -1.35 14.86
C ASP A 281 29.24 -2.05 13.92
N THR A 282 27.97 -2.10 14.34
CA THR A 282 26.83 -2.58 13.53
C THR A 282 26.70 -1.85 12.20
N SER A 283 27.30 -0.66 12.06
CA SER A 283 27.23 0.16 10.84
C SER A 283 27.96 -0.42 9.63
N LEU A 284 28.60 -1.60 9.74
CA LEU A 284 29.28 -2.26 8.63
C LEU A 284 28.59 -3.55 8.14
N LEU A 285 27.64 -4.12 8.89
CA LEU A 285 27.00 -5.40 8.55
C LEU A 285 26.26 -5.34 7.20
N TRP A 286 25.57 -4.25 6.91
CA TRP A 286 24.90 -4.04 5.63
C TRP A 286 25.87 -4.03 4.45
N LYS A 287 27.12 -3.54 4.64
CA LYS A 287 28.15 -3.53 3.58
C LYS A 287 28.52 -4.94 3.18
N GLN A 288 28.62 -5.85 4.15
CA GLN A 288 28.86 -7.26 3.88
C GLN A 288 27.73 -7.84 3.01
N VAL A 289 26.47 -7.55 3.37
CA VAL A 289 25.29 -8.02 2.62
C VAL A 289 25.31 -7.49 1.18
N GLN A 290 25.59 -6.19 1.00
CA GLN A 290 25.71 -5.61 -0.32
C GLN A 290 26.87 -6.19 -1.13
N SER A 291 28.05 -6.37 -0.52
CA SER A 291 29.21 -6.96 -1.19
C SER A 291 28.93 -8.38 -1.72
N LEU A 292 28.34 -9.25 -0.90
CA LEU A 292 27.98 -10.61 -1.36
C LEU A 292 26.89 -10.60 -2.41
N ARG A 293 25.91 -9.69 -2.30
CA ARG A 293 24.87 -9.53 -3.32
C ARG A 293 25.49 -9.17 -4.68
N PHE A 294 26.41 -8.22 -4.73
CA PHE A 294 27.04 -7.81 -5.99
C PHE A 294 27.95 -8.89 -6.56
N VAL A 295 28.73 -9.56 -5.72
CA VAL A 295 29.54 -10.73 -6.12
C VAL A 295 28.65 -11.81 -6.73
N SER A 296 27.57 -12.17 -6.04
CA SER A 296 26.63 -13.20 -6.48
C SER A 296 25.96 -12.83 -7.80
N HIS A 297 25.50 -11.59 -7.95
CA HIS A 297 24.88 -11.12 -9.19
C HIS A 297 25.87 -11.11 -10.36
N ALA A 298 27.05 -10.51 -10.17
CA ALA A 298 28.08 -10.43 -11.20
C ALA A 298 28.58 -11.83 -11.64
N ALA A 299 28.74 -12.75 -10.69
CA ALA A 299 29.10 -14.14 -10.97
C ALA A 299 28.00 -14.86 -11.76
N THR A 300 26.72 -14.59 -11.44
CA THR A 300 25.57 -15.13 -12.17
C THR A 300 25.49 -14.58 -13.60
N CYS A 301 25.82 -13.30 -13.83
CA CYS A 301 25.85 -12.74 -15.19
C CYS A 301 26.82 -13.47 -16.14
N LEU A 302 27.88 -14.10 -15.63
CA LEU A 302 28.82 -14.87 -16.44
C LEU A 302 28.24 -16.17 -16.99
N THR A 303 27.15 -16.70 -16.42
CA THR A 303 26.46 -17.88 -16.97
C THR A 303 25.75 -17.60 -18.30
N ARG A 304 25.61 -16.32 -18.68
CA ARG A 304 25.19 -15.92 -20.02
C ARG A 304 26.24 -16.25 -21.09
N TRP A 305 27.52 -16.22 -20.70
CA TRP A 305 28.66 -16.33 -21.62
C TRP A 305 29.37 -17.67 -21.53
N LYS A 306 29.33 -18.31 -20.36
CA LYS A 306 29.94 -19.61 -20.12
C LYS A 306 28.90 -20.68 -19.85
N THR A 307 29.07 -21.81 -20.51
CA THR A 307 28.31 -23.02 -20.26
C THR A 307 28.69 -23.64 -18.92
N SER A 308 27.81 -24.49 -18.39
CA SER A 308 28.09 -25.31 -17.21
C SER A 308 29.40 -26.10 -17.34
N ALA A 309 29.69 -26.66 -18.52
CA ALA A 309 30.93 -27.42 -18.77
C ALA A 309 32.20 -26.56 -18.65
N GLU A 310 32.19 -25.34 -19.21
CA GLU A 310 33.31 -24.40 -19.13
C GLU A 310 33.54 -23.90 -17.69
N LEU A 311 32.47 -23.79 -16.91
CA LEU A 311 32.50 -23.44 -15.49
C LEU A 311 32.78 -24.64 -14.56
N GLY A 312 33.17 -25.79 -15.10
CA GLY A 312 33.59 -26.95 -14.30
C GLY A 312 32.49 -27.95 -13.94
N GLY A 313 31.25 -27.72 -14.36
CA GLY A 313 30.20 -28.74 -14.32
C GLY A 313 30.60 -29.95 -15.16
N GLY A 314 30.98 -31.06 -14.50
CA GLY A 314 31.49 -32.26 -15.18
C GLY A 314 33.01 -32.35 -15.34
N GLY A 315 33.80 -31.57 -14.59
CA GLY A 315 35.26 -31.71 -14.53
C GLY A 315 36.07 -30.70 -15.36
N GLY A 316 35.44 -29.62 -15.84
CA GLY A 316 36.13 -28.49 -16.49
C GLY A 316 36.98 -27.65 -15.53
N GLY A 317 37.91 -26.87 -16.08
CA GLY A 317 38.90 -26.10 -15.31
C GLY A 317 38.39 -24.79 -14.68
N GLY A 318 37.17 -24.35 -15.00
CA GLY A 318 36.62 -23.06 -14.58
C GLY A 318 37.10 -21.87 -15.42
N LEU A 319 36.54 -20.69 -15.16
CA LEU A 319 36.90 -19.43 -15.82
C LEU A 319 37.90 -18.66 -14.96
N ALA A 320 39.10 -18.38 -15.47
CA ALA A 320 40.06 -17.54 -14.77
C ALA A 320 39.60 -16.07 -14.74
N ILE A 321 39.37 -15.54 -13.54
CA ILE A 321 39.07 -14.13 -13.28
C ILE A 321 40.38 -13.46 -12.82
N PRO A 322 40.98 -12.55 -13.60
CA PRO A 322 42.24 -11.91 -13.23
C PRO A 322 42.12 -11.06 -11.97
N ALA A 323 43.26 -10.82 -11.29
CA ALA A 323 43.34 -9.92 -10.16
C ALA A 323 42.97 -8.47 -10.54
N LEU A 324 42.38 -7.72 -9.59
CA LEU A 324 42.09 -6.30 -9.73
C LEU A 324 42.21 -5.60 -8.36
N GLY A 325 43.15 -4.67 -8.21
CA GLY A 325 43.35 -3.94 -6.96
C GLY A 325 43.67 -4.88 -5.79
N SER A 326 42.83 -4.89 -4.75
CA SER A 326 42.93 -5.75 -3.57
C SER A 326 42.45 -7.19 -3.80
N PHE A 327 41.77 -7.47 -4.92
CA PHE A 327 41.30 -8.80 -5.25
C PHE A 327 42.40 -9.63 -5.94
N PRO A 328 42.82 -10.80 -5.38
CA PRO A 328 43.95 -11.57 -5.88
C PRO A 328 43.70 -12.38 -7.16
N GLY A 329 42.48 -12.33 -7.73
CA GLY A 329 42.07 -13.23 -8.81
C GLY A 329 41.47 -14.53 -8.28
N LEU A 330 40.66 -15.21 -9.08
CA LEU A 330 40.07 -16.50 -8.74
C LEU A 330 39.73 -17.32 -9.99
N THR A 331 39.59 -18.63 -9.83
CA THR A 331 39.00 -19.50 -10.86
C THR A 331 37.51 -19.67 -10.55
N LEU A 332 36.66 -19.08 -11.39
CA LEU A 332 35.22 -19.10 -11.20
C LEU A 332 34.66 -20.41 -11.72
N THR A 333 34.01 -21.16 -10.84
CA THR A 333 33.32 -22.40 -11.18
C THR A 333 31.82 -22.28 -10.96
N GLN A 334 31.05 -23.20 -11.52
CA GLN A 334 29.61 -23.26 -11.32
C GLN A 334 29.25 -23.45 -9.84
N ASP A 335 30.01 -24.29 -9.14
CA ASP A 335 29.85 -24.50 -7.70
C ASP A 335 30.09 -23.21 -6.92
N LEU A 336 31.06 -22.39 -7.36
CA LEU A 336 31.36 -21.12 -6.71
C LEU A 336 30.26 -20.07 -6.99
N ILE A 337 29.67 -20.07 -8.19
CA ILE A 337 28.50 -19.23 -8.51
C ILE A 337 27.30 -19.62 -7.63
N ALA A 338 27.00 -20.91 -7.53
CA ALA A 338 25.92 -21.43 -6.68
C ALA A 338 26.18 -21.11 -5.20
N TYR A 339 27.42 -21.25 -4.74
CA TYR A 339 27.83 -20.88 -3.39
C TYR A 339 27.59 -19.39 -3.12
N TYR A 340 28.00 -18.49 -4.02
CA TYR A 340 27.75 -17.05 -3.85
C TYR A 340 26.26 -16.72 -3.80
N HIS A 341 25.45 -17.37 -4.64
CA HIS A 341 23.99 -17.24 -4.62
C HIS A 341 23.39 -17.61 -3.27
N GLU A 342 23.61 -18.85 -2.80
CA GLU A 342 23.04 -19.34 -1.55
C GLU A 342 23.56 -18.56 -0.34
N ARG A 343 24.85 -18.17 -0.36
CA ARG A 343 25.44 -17.37 0.72
C ARG A 343 24.85 -15.97 0.78
N SER A 344 24.68 -15.32 -0.37
CA SER A 344 24.05 -14.00 -0.49
C SER A 344 22.63 -14.04 0.09
N LEU A 345 21.79 -14.98 -0.35
CA LEU A 345 20.42 -15.15 0.14
C LEU A 345 20.36 -15.40 1.65
N ARG A 346 21.17 -16.31 2.17
CA ARG A 346 21.17 -16.61 3.60
C ARG A 346 21.58 -15.41 4.45
N MET A 347 22.57 -14.64 3.97
CA MET A 347 23.07 -13.50 4.72
C MET A 347 22.06 -12.35 4.76
N ILE A 348 21.38 -12.05 3.64
CA ILE A 348 20.31 -11.05 3.67
C ILE A 348 19.15 -11.49 4.56
N MET A 349 18.76 -12.77 4.52
CA MET A 349 17.68 -13.29 5.36
C MET A 349 18.01 -13.15 6.86
N LEU A 350 19.24 -13.47 7.24
CA LEU A 350 19.68 -13.31 8.63
C LEU A 350 19.77 -11.84 9.04
N TYR A 351 20.33 -11.00 8.17
CA TYR A 351 20.41 -9.55 8.41
C TYR A 351 19.01 -8.96 8.62
N ALA A 352 18.08 -9.30 7.73
CA ALA A 352 16.70 -8.86 7.78
C ALA A 352 16.01 -9.25 9.10
N ALA A 353 16.23 -10.48 9.56
CA ALA A 353 15.67 -10.97 10.82
C ALA A 353 16.34 -10.37 12.07
N SER A 354 17.65 -10.08 12.01
CA SER A 354 18.42 -9.58 13.15
C SER A 354 18.37 -8.06 13.30
N CYS A 355 18.19 -7.36 12.18
CA CYS A 355 18.13 -5.89 12.08
C CYS A 355 16.83 -5.45 11.39
N PRO A 356 15.63 -5.82 11.88
CA PRO A 356 14.37 -5.52 11.21
C PRO A 356 14.07 -4.02 11.09
N TYR A 357 14.69 -3.20 11.94
CA TYR A 357 14.57 -1.75 11.92
C TYR A 357 15.69 -1.04 11.15
N ASP A 358 16.67 -1.76 10.57
CA ASP A 358 17.62 -1.16 9.61
C ASP A 358 17.01 -1.14 8.21
N TRP A 359 16.79 0.08 7.73
CA TRP A 359 16.05 0.39 6.51
C TRP A 359 16.93 0.80 5.34
N ALA A 360 18.24 0.58 5.40
CA ALA A 360 19.11 0.93 4.28
C ALA A 360 19.58 -0.30 3.49
N CYS A 361 19.33 -1.51 3.99
CA CYS A 361 19.59 -2.74 3.27
C CYS A 361 18.29 -3.29 2.64
N PRO A 362 18.18 -3.37 1.30
CA PRO A 362 16.97 -3.90 0.67
C PRO A 362 16.67 -5.34 1.08
N ARG A 363 15.39 -5.67 1.27
CA ARG A 363 14.93 -7.01 1.66
C ARG A 363 14.83 -7.94 0.45
N PRO A 364 14.90 -9.27 0.63
CA PRO A 364 14.83 -10.21 -0.47
C PRO A 364 13.39 -10.43 -0.92
N LEU A 365 13.08 -10.02 -2.15
CA LEU A 365 11.77 -10.20 -2.78
C LEU A 365 11.32 -11.67 -2.79
N GLN A 366 12.26 -12.61 -2.89
CA GLN A 366 11.94 -14.04 -2.96
C GLN A 366 11.51 -14.64 -1.62
N ARG A 367 11.65 -13.93 -0.50
CA ARG A 367 11.27 -14.43 0.83
C ARG A 367 10.91 -13.30 1.78
N SER A 368 9.62 -13.03 1.89
CA SER A 368 9.11 -12.18 2.97
C SER A 368 9.25 -12.91 4.32
N ILE A 369 9.88 -12.28 5.30
CA ILE A 369 9.86 -12.71 6.71
C ILE A 369 8.83 -11.89 7.47
N MET A 370 8.27 -12.44 8.55
CA MET A 370 7.26 -11.76 9.39
C MET A 370 7.71 -10.40 9.95
N MET A 371 9.02 -10.11 9.90
CA MET A 371 9.65 -8.89 10.41
C MET A 371 10.13 -7.94 9.30
N ASP A 372 9.82 -8.20 8.02
CA ASP A 372 10.23 -7.30 6.93
C ASP A 372 9.54 -5.95 7.04
N TYR A 373 8.30 -5.95 7.52
CA TYR A 373 7.51 -4.79 7.84
C TYR A 373 7.60 -4.56 9.35
N PRO A 374 8.44 -3.64 9.84
CA PRO A 374 8.49 -3.35 11.27
C PRO A 374 7.13 -2.83 11.72
N LEU A 375 6.67 -3.37 12.85
CA LEU A 375 5.36 -3.01 13.38
C LEU A 375 5.39 -1.57 13.88
N MET A 376 4.47 -0.76 13.35
CA MET A 376 4.30 0.64 13.72
C MET A 376 2.87 0.93 14.14
N GLU A 377 2.67 1.80 15.12
CA GLU A 377 1.36 2.30 15.54
C GLU A 377 1.30 3.82 15.37
N TRP A 378 0.14 4.42 15.64
CA TRP A 378 0.01 5.87 15.76
C TRP A 378 0.00 6.29 17.23
N ASP A 379 0.75 7.35 17.55
CA ASP A 379 0.72 8.02 18.84
C ASP A 379 -0.52 8.88 18.96
N LEU A 380 -1.58 8.31 19.54
CA LEU A 380 -2.85 9.00 19.78
C LEU A 380 -2.85 9.86 21.05
N PHE A 381 -1.79 9.82 21.85
CA PHE A 381 -1.76 10.45 23.17
C PHE A 381 -0.86 11.69 23.22
N SER A 382 0.10 11.82 22.30
CA SER A 382 0.85 13.06 22.10
C SER A 382 0.09 14.01 21.16
N PRO A 383 0.24 15.34 21.29
CA PRO A 383 -0.30 16.27 20.31
C PRO A 383 0.10 15.86 18.87
N PRO A 384 -0.87 15.82 17.93
CA PRO A 384 -0.58 15.54 16.53
C PRO A 384 0.53 16.42 15.99
N ALA A 385 1.35 15.89 15.08
CA ALA A 385 2.20 16.74 14.26
C ALA A 385 1.29 17.65 13.41
N SER A 386 1.53 18.95 13.45
CA SER A 386 0.73 19.94 12.73
C SER A 386 1.59 20.74 11.76
N GLY A 387 1.02 21.09 10.61
CA GLY A 387 1.70 21.89 9.58
C GLY A 387 0.70 22.48 8.60
N LYS A 388 1.20 23.10 7.53
CA LYS A 388 0.36 23.59 6.44
C LYS A 388 0.55 22.76 5.18
N ILE A 389 -0.55 22.35 4.57
CA ILE A 389 -0.64 21.66 3.28
C ILE A 389 -1.18 22.61 2.20
N PHE A 390 -1.01 22.22 0.92
CA PHE A 390 -1.43 22.95 -0.28
C PHE A 390 -0.73 24.30 -0.55
N SER A 391 0.36 24.26 -1.34
CA SER A 391 1.05 25.42 -1.93
C SER A 391 2.02 25.02 -3.05
N GLY A 392 2.51 26.01 -3.83
CA GLY A 392 3.51 25.85 -4.89
C GLY A 392 4.96 25.71 -4.42
N GLY A 393 5.19 25.37 -3.14
CA GLY A 393 6.54 25.16 -2.61
C GLY A 393 6.56 24.70 -1.15
N PRO A 394 7.65 24.04 -0.70
CA PRO A 394 7.82 23.54 0.66
C PRO A 394 7.65 24.65 1.71
N GLY A 395 6.84 24.40 2.74
CA GLY A 395 6.62 25.36 3.85
C GLY A 395 5.72 26.55 3.53
N MET A 396 5.20 26.67 2.30
CA MET A 396 4.29 27.75 1.90
C MET A 396 2.79 27.37 1.96
N GLY A 397 2.46 26.23 2.59
CA GLY A 397 1.09 25.70 2.64
C GLY A 397 0.09 26.72 3.15
N SER A 398 -1.14 26.66 2.66
CA SER A 398 -2.21 27.59 3.04
C SER A 398 -3.27 26.98 3.95
N VAL A 399 -3.37 25.65 3.99
CA VAL A 399 -4.38 24.92 4.76
C VAL A 399 -3.71 24.24 5.95
N ASP A 400 -4.17 24.52 7.16
CA ASP A 400 -3.67 23.86 8.35
C ASP A 400 -4.10 22.37 8.35
N ALA A 401 -3.18 21.48 8.68
CA ALA A 401 -3.39 20.04 8.78
C ALA A 401 -2.67 19.47 10.00
N ALA A 402 -3.16 18.32 10.46
CA ALA A 402 -2.62 17.60 11.60
C ALA A 402 -2.70 16.08 11.38
N GLN A 403 -1.72 15.34 11.86
CA GLN A 403 -1.72 13.87 11.86
C GLN A 403 -1.02 13.35 13.11
N TRP A 404 -1.49 12.21 13.63
CA TRP A 404 -0.81 11.48 14.67
C TRP A 404 0.60 11.07 14.25
N LYS A 405 1.52 10.94 15.20
CA LYS A 405 2.92 10.57 14.91
C LYS A 405 3.05 9.06 14.86
N PRO A 406 3.82 8.44 13.94
CA PRO A 406 4.04 7.00 13.99
C PRO A 406 4.88 6.62 15.22
N ILE A 407 4.72 5.41 15.75
CA ILE A 407 5.51 4.80 16.84
C ILE A 407 5.96 3.42 16.37
N ALA A 408 7.26 3.19 16.23
CA ALA A 408 7.79 1.87 15.97
C ALA A 408 8.17 1.15 17.27
N ALA A 409 8.07 -0.19 17.33
CA ALA A 409 8.47 -0.93 18.54
C ALA A 409 9.96 -0.73 18.91
N GLN A 410 10.80 -0.42 17.91
CA GLN A 410 12.12 0.19 18.09
C GLN A 410 12.29 1.34 17.08
N PRO A 411 13.03 2.40 17.40
CA PRO A 411 13.34 3.45 16.43
C PRO A 411 13.97 2.88 15.16
N VAL A 412 13.43 3.26 14.00
CA VAL A 412 14.02 2.94 12.70
C VAL A 412 15.47 3.46 12.65
N GLN A 413 16.38 2.58 12.28
CA GLN A 413 17.78 2.87 12.03
C GLN A 413 18.03 2.95 10.53
N ASN A 414 18.96 3.81 10.15
CA ASN A 414 19.42 3.93 8.77
C ASN A 414 18.27 3.98 7.75
N PRO A 415 17.33 4.96 7.85
CA PRO A 415 16.15 4.99 6.98
C PRO A 415 16.51 4.88 5.49
N GLY A 416 17.70 5.31 5.05
CA GLY A 416 18.08 5.30 3.63
C GLY A 416 17.61 6.55 2.88
N CYS A 417 17.96 6.71 1.60
CA CYS A 417 17.41 7.79 0.76
C CYS A 417 15.99 7.46 0.34
N SER A 418 15.12 8.47 0.36
CA SER A 418 13.84 8.40 -0.31
C SER A 418 13.95 8.86 -1.78
N TYR A 419 13.10 8.35 -2.66
CA TYR A 419 13.07 8.64 -4.10
C TYR A 419 12.85 10.14 -4.38
N GLN A 420 12.14 10.88 -3.51
CA GLN A 420 11.88 12.33 -3.66
C GLN A 420 11.67 13.06 -2.32
N TYR A 421 12.69 13.12 -1.47
CA TYR A 421 12.62 13.97 -0.27
C TYR A 421 13.00 15.44 -0.61
N PRO A 422 12.23 16.48 -0.26
CA PRO A 422 12.67 17.89 -0.38
C PRO A 422 13.85 18.26 0.53
N ALA A 423 14.54 19.34 0.17
CA ALA A 423 15.80 19.82 0.74
C ALA A 423 15.80 20.17 2.24
N SER A 424 14.64 20.16 2.91
CA SER A 424 14.56 20.43 4.35
C SER A 424 14.88 19.17 5.14
N SER A 425 16.11 19.09 5.66
CA SER A 425 16.42 18.20 6.78
C SER A 425 15.40 18.40 7.90
N PRO A 426 14.93 17.35 8.59
CA PRO A 426 14.25 17.53 9.87
C PRO A 426 15.11 18.45 10.76
N PRO A 427 14.51 19.35 11.54
CA PRO A 427 15.23 20.40 12.25
C PRO A 427 16.45 19.84 12.98
N ALA A 428 17.62 20.36 12.63
CA ALA A 428 18.91 19.92 13.15
C ALA A 428 18.90 19.99 14.69
N GLY A 429 19.05 18.84 15.36
CA GLY A 429 18.93 18.72 16.81
C GLY A 429 18.22 17.45 17.31
N ALA A 430 17.65 16.66 16.41
CA ALA A 430 16.96 15.40 16.75
C ALA A 430 17.94 14.26 17.10
N ALA A 431 18.50 14.28 18.31
CA ALA A 431 19.07 13.10 18.95
C ALA A 431 17.98 12.00 19.06
N SER A 432 18.33 10.74 18.77
CA SER A 432 17.62 9.45 19.06
C SER A 432 16.15 9.51 19.56
N GLY A 433 15.30 10.27 18.89
CA GLY A 433 14.02 10.76 19.42
C GLY A 433 13.46 11.85 18.52
N SER A 434 13.58 11.65 17.21
CA SER A 434 13.08 12.58 16.19
C SER A 434 11.67 13.06 16.56
N PRO A 435 11.36 14.37 16.45
CA PRO A 435 10.01 14.88 16.68
C PRO A 435 8.97 14.25 15.74
N PHE A 436 9.43 13.51 14.73
CA PHE A 436 8.66 12.67 13.85
C PHE A 436 8.04 11.45 14.55
N TRP A 437 8.80 10.75 15.40
CA TRP A 437 8.31 9.58 16.12
C TRP A 437 7.49 10.02 17.33
N GLY A 438 6.41 9.30 17.60
CA GLY A 438 5.65 9.42 18.83
C GLY A 438 6.42 8.88 20.03
N GLN A 439 5.84 9.03 21.22
CA GLN A 439 6.43 8.49 22.43
C GLN A 439 6.37 6.96 22.41
N LEU A 440 7.52 6.30 22.55
CA LEU A 440 7.61 4.84 22.54
C LEU A 440 6.77 4.19 23.65
N ASP A 441 6.60 4.87 24.79
CA ASP A 441 5.76 4.39 25.88
C ASP A 441 4.27 4.32 25.50
N HIS A 442 3.86 4.97 24.41
CA HIS A 442 2.51 4.86 23.85
C HIS A 442 2.36 3.68 22.89
N PHE A 443 3.42 2.91 22.61
CA PHE A 443 3.32 1.67 21.87
C PHE A 443 2.49 0.67 22.66
N THR A 444 1.33 0.33 22.12
CA THR A 444 0.33 -0.51 22.77
C THR A 444 0.26 -1.90 22.19
N LEU A 445 0.90 -2.21 21.07
CA LEU A 445 0.73 -3.46 20.29
C LEU A 445 0.88 -4.77 21.08
N THR A 446 1.66 -4.72 22.16
CA THR A 446 1.90 -5.87 23.04
C THR A 446 1.12 -5.80 24.36
N ARG A 447 0.38 -4.71 24.60
CA ARG A 447 -0.50 -4.58 25.75
C ARG A 447 -1.68 -5.54 25.62
N ALA A 448 -2.04 -6.12 26.77
CA ALA A 448 -3.28 -6.89 26.92
C ALA A 448 -4.48 -5.97 26.64
N PHE A 449 -5.54 -6.56 26.09
CA PHE A 449 -6.81 -5.89 25.82
C PHE A 449 -7.94 -6.88 26.09
N GLU A 450 -9.10 -6.36 26.50
CA GLU A 450 -10.33 -7.15 26.59
C GLU A 450 -10.98 -7.25 25.21
N ALA A 451 -11.58 -8.41 24.89
CA ALA A 451 -12.09 -8.64 23.54
C ALA A 451 -13.14 -7.61 23.09
N ASP A 452 -13.95 -7.10 24.03
CA ASP A 452 -14.97 -6.09 23.77
C ASP A 452 -14.40 -4.70 23.46
N GLU A 453 -13.21 -4.35 23.95
CA GLU A 453 -12.50 -3.11 23.61
C GLU A 453 -12.19 -3.01 22.11
N ARG A 454 -12.18 -4.14 21.40
CA ARG A 454 -11.80 -4.29 19.99
C ARG A 454 -12.95 -4.77 19.10
N CYS A 455 -14.10 -5.09 19.69
CA CYS A 455 -15.24 -5.60 18.98
C CYS A 455 -16.04 -4.44 18.36
N ARG A 456 -16.10 -4.41 17.03
CA ARG A 456 -17.03 -3.54 16.30
C ARG A 456 -18.22 -4.36 15.82
N GLN A 457 -19.30 -3.70 15.49
CA GLN A 457 -20.51 -4.38 15.06
C GLN A 457 -21.02 -3.81 13.74
N ILE A 458 -21.20 -4.69 12.77
CA ILE A 458 -21.90 -4.40 11.51
C ILE A 458 -23.40 -4.56 11.78
N VAL A 459 -24.15 -3.48 11.68
CA VAL A 459 -25.59 -3.45 11.92
C VAL A 459 -26.31 -3.25 10.59
N PHE A 460 -27.22 -4.15 10.26
CA PHE A 460 -27.97 -4.16 9.01
C PHE A 460 -29.43 -3.79 9.22
N TRP A 461 -29.96 -2.96 8.33
CA TRP A 461 -31.38 -2.65 8.22
C TRP A 461 -31.90 -2.87 6.79
N ALA A 462 -33.17 -3.22 6.67
CA ALA A 462 -33.88 -3.29 5.39
C ALA A 462 -34.78 -2.04 5.22
N VAL A 463 -34.60 -1.32 4.11
CA VAL A 463 -35.38 -0.13 3.75
C VAL A 463 -35.33 0.14 2.24
N ASP A 464 -36.45 0.56 1.66
CA ASP A 464 -36.54 0.88 0.23
C ASP A 464 -36.09 2.30 -0.09
N TRP A 465 -34.87 2.67 0.30
CA TRP A 465 -34.37 4.04 0.19
C TRP A 465 -34.30 4.55 -1.27
N GLN A 466 -34.18 3.67 -2.26
CA GLN A 466 -34.24 4.04 -3.68
C GLN A 466 -35.64 4.53 -4.11
N SER A 467 -36.66 4.32 -3.29
CA SER A 467 -38.00 4.86 -3.55
C SER A 467 -38.12 6.36 -3.25
N TYR A 468 -37.08 7.02 -2.74
CA TYR A 468 -37.04 8.48 -2.64
C TYR A 468 -37.04 9.16 -4.01
N GLU A 469 -37.76 10.27 -4.14
CA GLU A 469 -37.85 11.06 -5.38
C GLU A 469 -36.50 11.64 -5.84
N ASP A 470 -35.55 11.78 -4.91
CA ASP A 470 -34.21 12.32 -5.15
C ASP A 470 -33.12 11.27 -5.00
N CYS A 471 -33.45 9.97 -5.03
CA CYS A 471 -32.50 8.88 -4.78
C CYS A 471 -31.25 8.92 -5.67
N GLU A 472 -31.36 9.38 -6.91
CA GLU A 472 -30.24 9.53 -7.85
C GLU A 472 -29.70 10.96 -7.93
N SER A 473 -30.54 11.98 -7.72
CA SER A 473 -30.11 13.38 -7.74
C SER A 473 -29.45 13.86 -6.44
N ALA A 474 -29.62 13.12 -5.35
CA ALA A 474 -28.97 13.42 -4.08
C ALA A 474 -27.45 13.38 -4.26
N PRO A 475 -26.71 14.41 -3.80
CA PRO A 475 -25.25 14.40 -3.79
C PRO A 475 -24.72 13.15 -3.09
N SER A 476 -23.61 12.60 -3.57
CA SER A 476 -22.93 11.50 -2.89
C SER A 476 -22.63 11.84 -1.43
N ALA A 477 -22.40 10.81 -0.61
CA ALA A 477 -21.92 11.05 0.75
C ALA A 477 -20.62 11.88 0.73
N PRO A 478 -20.41 12.77 1.72
CA PRO A 478 -19.19 13.55 1.83
C PRO A 478 -17.95 12.65 1.72
N VAL A 479 -17.13 12.93 0.72
CA VAL A 479 -15.86 12.23 0.51
C VAL A 479 -14.82 12.91 1.39
N ASP A 480 -14.05 12.11 2.13
CA ASP A 480 -12.87 12.61 2.84
C ASP A 480 -11.94 13.32 1.84
N ALA A 481 -11.52 14.54 2.18
CA ALA A 481 -10.59 15.32 1.38
C ALA A 481 -9.28 14.56 1.11
N SER A 482 -8.91 13.64 2.00
CA SER A 482 -7.78 12.74 1.83
C SER A 482 -7.94 11.85 0.58
N LYS A 483 -9.17 11.43 0.20
CA LYS A 483 -9.39 10.65 -1.03
C LYS A 483 -9.12 11.44 -2.31
N TYR A 484 -8.92 12.76 -2.26
CA TYR A 484 -8.65 13.51 -3.47
C TYR A 484 -7.28 13.13 -4.04
N PRO A 485 -7.18 12.75 -5.33
CA PRO A 485 -5.92 12.33 -5.93
C PRO A 485 -4.91 13.45 -5.94
N PHE A 486 -3.91 13.35 -5.09
CA PHE A 486 -2.91 14.37 -4.95
C PHE A 486 -1.56 13.69 -4.85
N ARG A 487 -0.74 13.73 -5.91
CA ARG A 487 0.63 13.23 -5.81
C ARG A 487 1.33 13.91 -4.63
N ALA A 488 2.29 13.26 -3.98
CA ALA A 488 3.07 13.91 -2.95
C ALA A 488 3.83 15.16 -3.46
N PRO A 489 4.32 16.07 -2.59
CA PRO A 489 5.03 17.26 -3.02
C PRO A 489 6.30 16.89 -3.78
N VAL A 490 6.25 17.00 -5.10
CA VAL A 490 7.40 16.77 -5.98
C VAL A 490 7.99 18.11 -6.41
N GLY A 491 9.10 18.49 -5.80
CA GLY A 491 9.83 19.72 -6.17
C GLY A 491 8.97 21.00 -6.12
N ASN A 492 9.08 21.83 -7.17
CA ASN A 492 8.35 23.10 -7.33
C ASN A 492 6.97 22.92 -8.03
N GLU A 493 6.40 21.72 -8.02
CA GLU A 493 5.06 21.50 -8.58
C GLU A 493 3.99 22.11 -7.66
N ASP A 494 3.10 22.91 -8.23
CA ASP A 494 1.93 23.40 -7.51
C ASP A 494 0.86 22.32 -7.34
N ALA A 495 -0.16 22.62 -6.54
CA ALA A 495 -1.25 21.69 -6.28
C ALA A 495 -1.97 21.24 -7.57
N ASN A 496 -2.10 22.11 -8.57
CA ASN A 496 -2.76 21.78 -9.82
C ASN A 496 -1.91 20.82 -10.64
N ALA A 497 -0.61 21.08 -10.75
CA ALA A 497 0.36 20.21 -11.40
C ALA A 497 0.38 18.84 -10.74
N ARG A 498 0.45 18.77 -9.41
CA ARG A 498 0.42 17.51 -8.65
C ARG A 498 -0.86 16.71 -8.85
N MET A 499 -2.00 17.37 -9.04
CA MET A 499 -3.29 16.73 -9.33
C MET A 499 -3.38 16.19 -10.76
N ASN A 500 -2.74 16.87 -11.70
CA ASN A 500 -2.76 16.48 -13.11
C ASN A 500 -1.66 15.45 -13.44
N ASN A 501 -0.56 15.45 -12.68
CA ASN A 501 0.59 14.55 -12.84
C ASN A 501 0.45 13.27 -12.00
N VAL A 502 -0.78 12.94 -11.60
CA VAL A 502 -1.13 11.65 -11.02
C VAL A 502 -1.24 10.66 -12.18
N ASP A 503 -0.13 9.99 -12.50
CA ASP A 503 -0.05 8.99 -13.60
C ASP A 503 -0.89 7.72 -13.30
N PHE A 504 -1.54 7.70 -12.15
CA PHE A 504 -2.39 6.60 -11.69
C PHE A 504 -3.69 6.55 -12.48
N ARG A 505 -3.92 5.40 -13.10
CA ARG A 505 -5.19 5.08 -13.74
C ARG A 505 -6.23 4.71 -12.69
N ASP A 506 -7.51 4.83 -13.03
CA ASP A 506 -8.59 4.55 -12.08
C ASP A 506 -8.56 3.10 -11.59
N GLU A 507 -8.10 2.17 -12.43
CA GLU A 507 -7.99 0.75 -12.11
C GLU A 507 -6.91 0.44 -11.06
N GLN A 508 -5.99 1.38 -10.82
CA GLN A 508 -4.84 1.17 -9.95
C GLN A 508 -5.06 1.72 -8.53
N LEU A 509 -5.97 2.68 -8.35
CA LEU A 509 -6.07 3.52 -7.14
C LEU A 509 -7.51 3.89 -6.75
N TYR A 510 -8.40 2.91 -6.72
CA TYR A 510 -9.82 3.08 -6.37
C TYR A 510 -10.07 3.65 -4.95
N CYS A 511 -9.10 3.52 -4.03
CA CYS A 511 -9.18 4.07 -2.68
C CYS A 511 -9.04 5.61 -2.63
N TYR A 512 -8.52 6.24 -3.68
CA TYR A 512 -8.39 7.71 -3.86
C TYR A 512 -9.43 8.28 -4.83
N ARG A 513 -10.61 7.67 -4.84
CA ARG A 513 -11.75 8.16 -5.60
C ARG A 513 -12.95 8.23 -4.69
N ASN A 514 -13.92 9.01 -5.12
CA ASN A 514 -15.27 8.87 -4.61
C ASN A 514 -15.69 7.40 -4.77
N PRO A 515 -16.19 6.73 -3.72
CA PRO A 515 -16.64 5.36 -3.83
C PRO A 515 -17.70 5.17 -4.92
N GLU A 516 -18.56 6.18 -5.14
CA GLU A 516 -19.59 6.15 -6.17
C GLU A 516 -19.06 6.51 -7.56
N LYS A 517 -17.75 6.73 -7.76
CA LYS A 517 -17.14 7.26 -9.02
C LYS A 517 -17.77 6.71 -10.29
N VAL A 518 -17.90 5.39 -10.37
CA VAL A 518 -18.39 4.68 -11.57
C VAL A 518 -19.88 4.90 -11.85
N LEU A 519 -20.62 5.44 -10.89
CA LEU A 519 -22.04 5.76 -10.95
C LEU A 519 -22.30 7.27 -11.10
N LEU A 520 -21.29 8.12 -10.85
CA LEU A 520 -21.46 9.57 -10.79
C LEU A 520 -21.87 10.17 -12.13
N PHE A 521 -22.73 11.19 -12.04
CA PHE A 521 -23.03 12.05 -13.18
C PHE A 521 -21.96 13.14 -13.36
N SER A 522 -21.57 13.37 -14.61
CA SER A 522 -20.54 14.35 -14.99
C SER A 522 -21.01 15.81 -14.94
N ASP A 523 -22.32 16.04 -14.91
CA ASP A 523 -22.92 17.37 -14.86
C ASP A 523 -24.38 17.30 -14.37
N ALA A 524 -24.95 18.46 -14.04
CA ALA A 524 -26.34 18.58 -13.62
C ALA A 524 -27.37 18.26 -14.72
N SER A 525 -26.99 18.26 -16.00
CA SER A 525 -27.90 17.99 -17.11
C SER A 525 -28.33 16.52 -17.18
N ALA A 526 -27.59 15.62 -16.51
CA ALA A 526 -28.00 14.23 -16.31
C ALA A 526 -29.35 14.10 -15.59
N GLN A 527 -29.77 15.11 -14.83
CA GLN A 527 -31.00 15.09 -14.01
C GLN A 527 -32.25 15.62 -14.75
N ALA A 528 -32.16 15.85 -16.07
CA ALA A 528 -33.15 16.66 -16.78
C ALA A 528 -34.54 15.98 -16.93
N ASN A 529 -34.59 14.67 -17.19
CA ASN A 529 -35.85 13.95 -17.43
C ASN A 529 -35.81 12.55 -16.83
N VAL A 530 -36.86 12.17 -16.08
CA VAL A 530 -37.00 10.81 -15.54
C VAL A 530 -37.07 9.80 -16.68
N GLY A 531 -36.32 8.71 -16.57
CA GLY A 531 -36.19 7.66 -17.57
C GLY A 531 -35.27 7.98 -18.74
N ALA A 532 -34.64 9.16 -18.78
CA ALA A 532 -33.68 9.51 -19.83
C ALA A 532 -32.42 8.66 -19.72
N ASP A 533 -31.86 8.27 -20.87
CA ASP A 533 -30.57 7.57 -20.95
C ASP A 533 -29.43 8.52 -20.51
N VAL A 534 -28.73 8.12 -19.45
CA VAL A 534 -27.60 8.86 -18.86
C VAL A 534 -26.25 8.18 -19.13
N SER A 535 -26.19 7.15 -19.99
CA SER A 535 -24.96 6.39 -20.28
C SER A 535 -23.77 7.29 -20.67
N SER A 536 -24.02 8.36 -21.44
CA SER A 536 -22.99 9.32 -21.87
C SER A 536 -22.63 10.38 -20.83
N LYS A 537 -23.40 10.44 -19.75
CA LYS A 537 -23.25 11.37 -18.62
C LYS A 537 -22.66 10.71 -17.38
N MET A 538 -22.53 9.38 -17.38
CA MET A 538 -21.82 8.67 -16.35
C MET A 538 -20.31 8.87 -16.51
N LEU A 539 -19.59 8.97 -15.40
CA LEU A 539 -18.15 9.12 -15.40
C LEU A 539 -17.44 7.85 -15.90
N LEU A 540 -18.01 6.67 -15.59
CA LEU A 540 -17.62 5.39 -16.18
C LEU A 540 -17.91 5.43 -17.70
N ASN A 541 -16.91 5.09 -18.52
CA ASN A 541 -16.92 5.06 -19.99
C ASN A 541 -16.66 6.37 -20.75
N ASN A 542 -16.41 7.51 -20.09
CA ASN A 542 -16.31 8.79 -20.81
C ASN A 542 -14.91 9.16 -21.33
N GLY A 543 -13.85 8.39 -21.04
CA GLY A 543 -12.45 8.62 -21.50
C GLY A 543 -11.81 9.97 -21.08
N SER A 544 -12.62 10.92 -20.65
CA SER A 544 -12.31 12.22 -20.15
C SER A 544 -12.34 12.13 -18.63
N TRP A 545 -11.20 12.39 -18.03
CA TRP A 545 -11.00 12.38 -16.58
C TRP A 545 -11.64 13.63 -15.96
N LEU A 546 -12.96 13.77 -16.09
CA LEU A 546 -13.70 14.97 -15.72
C LEU A 546 -13.67 15.24 -14.21
N ASP A 547 -13.35 14.23 -13.41
CA ASP A 547 -13.14 14.32 -11.96
C ASP A 547 -11.68 14.59 -11.57
N LYS A 548 -10.78 14.81 -12.55
CA LYS A 548 -9.39 15.22 -12.32
C LYS A 548 -9.21 16.73 -12.55
N GLY A 549 -8.28 17.30 -11.79
CA GLY A 549 -7.90 18.71 -11.90
C GLY A 549 -8.63 19.62 -10.93
N SER A 550 -8.21 20.89 -10.92
CA SER A 550 -8.55 21.84 -9.85
C SER A 550 -9.70 22.77 -10.18
N SER A 551 -10.31 22.64 -11.37
CA SER A 551 -11.49 23.40 -11.73
C SER A 551 -12.62 23.11 -10.73
N LEU A 552 -13.52 24.08 -10.54
CA LEU A 552 -14.69 23.86 -9.70
C LEU A 552 -15.46 22.62 -10.19
N GLN A 553 -15.74 22.56 -11.49
CA GLN A 553 -16.45 21.42 -12.08
C GLN A 553 -15.80 20.08 -11.76
N ALA A 554 -14.48 19.94 -11.89
CA ALA A 554 -13.81 18.68 -11.57
C ALA A 554 -13.98 18.28 -10.11
N ARG A 555 -13.91 19.23 -9.18
CA ARG A 555 -14.16 18.97 -7.75
C ARG A 555 -15.63 18.63 -7.47
N GLN A 556 -16.57 19.23 -8.21
CA GLN A 556 -18.00 18.93 -8.09
C GLN A 556 -18.32 17.52 -8.61
N VAL A 557 -17.73 17.13 -9.73
CA VAL A 557 -17.83 15.75 -10.26
C VAL A 557 -17.17 14.79 -9.28
N PHE A 558 -15.94 15.05 -8.83
CA PHE A 558 -15.25 14.21 -7.85
C PHE A 558 -16.07 14.02 -6.57
N SER A 559 -16.61 15.09 -5.99
CA SER A 559 -17.43 15.01 -4.77
C SER A 559 -18.81 14.39 -4.99
N GLY A 560 -19.18 14.06 -6.23
CA GLY A 560 -20.48 13.50 -6.56
C GLY A 560 -21.63 14.47 -6.34
N GLN A 561 -21.38 15.78 -6.51
CA GLN A 561 -22.37 16.82 -6.26
C GLN A 561 -23.61 16.69 -7.17
N PHE A 562 -23.45 16.13 -8.37
CA PHE A 562 -24.52 15.96 -9.33
C PHE A 562 -25.32 14.66 -9.15
N GLY A 563 -25.01 13.85 -8.14
CA GLY A 563 -25.68 12.57 -7.92
C GLY A 563 -25.10 11.43 -8.77
N ALA A 564 -25.83 10.31 -8.80
CA ALA A 564 -25.33 9.05 -9.36
C ALA A 564 -26.49 8.13 -9.82
N ASP A 565 -26.22 7.29 -10.83
CA ASP A 565 -27.06 6.17 -11.25
C ASP A 565 -26.88 5.00 -10.27
N ARG A 566 -27.56 5.08 -9.12
CA ARG A 566 -27.33 4.16 -7.97
C ARG A 566 -27.91 2.77 -8.18
N ASN A 567 -28.73 2.59 -9.21
CA ASN A 567 -29.25 1.28 -9.58
C ASN A 567 -28.57 0.70 -10.84
N PHE A 568 -27.71 1.50 -11.49
CA PHE A 568 -26.90 1.14 -12.65
C PHE A 568 -27.70 0.68 -13.88
N ASN A 569 -28.93 1.17 -14.03
CA ASN A 569 -29.77 0.87 -15.19
C ASN A 569 -29.52 1.83 -16.37
N LYS A 570 -28.59 2.78 -16.20
CA LYS A 570 -28.20 3.83 -17.16
C LYS A 570 -29.32 4.79 -17.50
N ARG A 571 -30.29 4.94 -16.60
CA ARG A 571 -31.39 5.91 -16.72
C ARG A 571 -31.45 6.75 -15.46
N PHE A 572 -31.88 8.00 -15.63
CA PHE A 572 -32.14 8.85 -14.47
C PHE A 572 -33.49 8.52 -13.85
N ASP A 573 -33.50 8.00 -12.63
CA ASP A 573 -34.69 7.57 -11.92
C ASP A 573 -35.08 8.50 -10.76
N ARG A 574 -36.38 8.53 -10.48
CA ARG A 574 -36.97 9.16 -9.30
C ARG A 574 -37.98 8.22 -8.68
N GLY A 575 -37.86 7.99 -7.38
CA GLY A 575 -38.82 7.19 -6.66
C GLY A 575 -40.13 7.94 -6.34
N PRO A 576 -41.18 7.21 -5.95
CA PRO A 576 -42.49 7.80 -5.65
C PRO A 576 -42.59 8.50 -4.29
N VAL A 577 -41.60 8.36 -3.41
CA VAL A 577 -41.64 8.86 -2.03
C VAL A 577 -41.01 10.25 -1.94
N PRO A 578 -41.76 11.29 -1.52
CA PRO A 578 -41.24 12.64 -1.40
C PRO A 578 -40.06 12.74 -0.42
N ARG A 579 -39.15 13.69 -0.66
CA ARG A 579 -37.98 13.95 0.20
C ARG A 579 -38.31 14.30 1.65
N SER A 580 -39.53 14.79 1.90
CA SER A 580 -40.01 15.17 3.24
C SER A 580 -40.46 13.98 4.09
N VAL A 581 -40.62 12.80 3.48
CA VAL A 581 -41.08 11.59 4.18
C VAL A 581 -39.89 10.87 4.80
N ARG A 582 -40.01 10.47 6.07
CA ARG A 582 -39.04 9.59 6.70
C ARG A 582 -39.46 8.14 6.51
N MET A 583 -38.54 7.28 6.10
CA MET A 583 -38.80 5.85 5.93
C MET A 583 -38.31 5.07 7.15
N ARG A 584 -39.09 4.08 7.58
CA ARG A 584 -38.68 3.21 8.69
C ARG A 584 -37.81 2.06 8.18
N ALA A 585 -36.57 2.01 8.64
CA ALA A 585 -35.62 0.95 8.42
C ALA A 585 -35.77 -0.12 9.50
N MET A 586 -35.97 -1.37 9.08
CA MET A 586 -36.18 -2.51 9.97
C MET A 586 -34.85 -3.20 10.26
N PRO A 587 -34.43 -3.39 11.52
CA PRO A 587 -33.19 -4.10 11.82
C PRO A 587 -33.31 -5.57 11.39
N VAL A 588 -32.31 -6.07 10.67
CA VAL A 588 -32.32 -7.45 10.13
C VAL A 588 -31.14 -8.28 10.59
N GLY A 589 -30.02 -7.69 11.01
CA GLY A 589 -28.88 -8.46 11.49
C GLY A 589 -27.84 -7.61 12.21
N ARG A 590 -27.08 -8.26 13.10
CA ARG A 590 -25.94 -7.68 13.81
C ARG A 590 -24.81 -8.71 13.80
N PHE A 591 -23.65 -8.30 13.34
CA PHE A 591 -22.48 -9.17 13.24
C PHE A 591 -21.31 -8.49 13.93
N ASN A 592 -20.79 -9.15 14.96
CA ASN A 592 -19.58 -8.70 15.62
C ASN A 592 -18.39 -9.03 14.71
N PHE A 593 -17.49 -8.08 14.56
CA PHE A 593 -16.23 -8.29 13.86
C PHE A 593 -15.09 -7.63 14.63
N TYR A 594 -13.89 -8.11 14.37
CA TYR A 594 -12.68 -7.63 15.02
C TYR A 594 -11.76 -7.06 13.95
N ASP A 595 -11.43 -5.78 14.10
CA ASP A 595 -10.39 -5.16 13.28
C ASP A 595 -9.04 -5.86 13.57
N PRO A 596 -8.33 -6.35 12.54
CA PRO A 596 -7.06 -7.04 12.71
C PRO A 596 -6.03 -6.04 13.23
N ARG A 597 -5.43 -6.37 14.38
CA ARG A 597 -4.37 -5.56 14.98
C ARG A 597 -3.13 -5.45 14.08
N LEU A 598 -2.84 -6.56 13.39
CA LEU A 598 -1.68 -6.76 12.54
C LEU A 598 -2.07 -7.64 11.35
N PRO A 599 -1.81 -7.20 10.11
CA PRO A 599 -1.80 -8.11 8.98
C PRO A 599 -0.56 -9.02 9.07
N CYS A 600 -0.71 -10.19 9.66
CA CYS A 600 0.35 -11.20 9.63
C CYS A 600 0.21 -12.01 8.33
N VAL A 601 1.06 -11.73 7.35
CA VAL A 601 1.19 -12.61 6.18
C VAL A 601 2.15 -13.74 6.54
N VAL A 602 1.61 -14.93 6.80
CA VAL A 602 2.41 -16.16 6.85
C VAL A 602 2.56 -16.62 5.39
N ARG A 603 3.68 -16.28 4.74
CA ARG A 603 4.01 -16.80 3.40
C ARG A 603 4.68 -18.15 3.49
#